data_AF-A0A4Y6I7T3-F1
#
_entry.id   AF-A0A4Y6I7T3-F1
#
_cell.length_a   1.000
_cell.length_b   1.000
_cell.length_c   1.000
_cell.angle_alpha   90.00
_cell.angle_beta   90.00
_cell.angle_gamma   90.00
#
_symmetry.space_group_name_H-M   'P 1'
#
loop_
_entity.id
_entity.type
_entity.pdbx_description
1 polymer ?
#
loop_
_entity_poly.entity_id
_entity_poly.type
_entity_poly.pdbx_seq_one_letter_code
_entity_poly.pdbx_strand_id
1 'polypeptide(L)'
;MALTWLVRLTLLLTLLVIFMGAYTRLEDAGLGCPDWPGCYGKILVPSSPQDIAHAEQAFPERPVETAKAWLEMIHRYLASSLGLLIIVIVIQAFRNADSPKKLPLVILLLVLLQGALGMWTVTLKLMPIVVMAHLLGGFSLLSLLFLFYLRLTPPPKSYAHTSVRCLRPLAVIALVVLILQISLGGWTSSNYAALACTELPICEANWWRNLAPLTAFNPLPQGHTQFEFGVLAYPERMTIHVFHRFGALVTALLLVGLWWQVQRKASLPRLKRASSIMLLLLVCQASLGVANVWLQLPLLIAVSHNLVAAFLLLSVIYLNYAIWRNP
;
A
#
# COMPACT_ATOMS: atom_id res chain seq x y z
N MET A 1 3.81 26.64 11.51
CA MET A 1 3.57 26.74 10.04
C MET A 1 4.57 25.93 9.22
N ALA A 2 5.89 26.09 9.41
CA ALA A 2 6.91 25.34 8.65
C ALA A 2 6.78 23.80 8.76
N LEU A 3 6.59 23.25 9.96
CA LEU A 3 6.46 21.79 10.17
C LEU A 3 5.24 21.19 9.44
N THR A 4 4.10 21.87 9.45
CA THR A 4 2.88 21.41 8.77
C THR A 4 3.07 21.35 7.26
N TRP A 5 3.76 22.34 6.67
CA TRP A 5 4.09 22.34 5.24
C TRP A 5 5.01 21.19 4.88
N LEU A 6 6.04 20.94 5.70
CA LEU A 6 6.94 19.81 5.51
C LEU A 6 6.19 18.48 5.54
N VAL A 7 5.30 18.27 6.51
CA VAL A 7 4.47 17.04 6.59
C VAL A 7 3.56 16.89 5.37
N ARG A 8 2.98 17.98 4.84
CA ARG A 8 2.18 17.94 3.60
C ARG A 8 3.01 17.53 2.40
N LEU A 9 4.20 18.10 2.24
CA LEU A 9 5.14 17.73 1.18
C LEU A 9 5.52 16.25 1.30
N THR A 10 5.84 15.78 2.51
CA THR A 10 6.19 14.38 2.78
C THR A 10 5.02 13.44 2.50
N LEU A 11 3.77 13.84 2.78
CA LEU A 11 2.58 13.06 2.41
C LEU A 11 2.45 12.91 0.89
N LEU A 12 2.62 14.00 0.14
CA LEU A 12 2.60 13.95 -1.33
C LEU A 12 3.70 13.07 -1.89
N LEU A 13 4.93 13.20 -1.36
CA LEU A 13 6.04 12.34 -1.75
C LEU A 13 5.78 10.87 -1.39
N THR A 14 5.17 10.58 -0.23
CA THR A 14 4.82 9.21 0.15
C THR A 14 3.81 8.60 -0.81
N LEU A 15 2.81 9.38 -1.25
CA LEU A 15 1.86 8.94 -2.29
C LEU A 15 2.57 8.66 -3.63
N LEU A 16 3.53 9.51 -4.02
CA LEU A 16 4.33 9.31 -5.22
C LEU A 16 5.21 8.04 -5.12
N VAL A 17 5.83 7.81 -3.96
CA VAL A 17 6.62 6.59 -3.70
C VAL A 17 5.74 5.34 -3.79
N ILE A 18 4.53 5.36 -3.21
CA ILE A 18 3.57 4.25 -3.30
C ILE A 18 3.14 4.01 -4.76
N PHE A 19 2.80 5.08 -5.49
CA PHE A 19 2.47 5.02 -6.92
C PHE A 19 3.61 4.38 -7.72
N MET A 20 4.83 4.90 -7.59
CA MET A 20 6.00 4.37 -8.28
C MET A 20 6.30 2.93 -7.87
N GLY A 21 6.13 2.57 -6.61
CA GLY A 21 6.34 1.19 -6.14
C GLY A 21 5.35 0.21 -6.77
N ALA A 22 4.07 0.59 -6.85
CA ALA A 22 3.05 -0.20 -7.55
C ALA A 22 3.36 -0.30 -9.05
N TYR A 23 3.79 0.82 -9.68
CA TYR A 23 4.16 0.87 -11.09
C TYR A 23 5.37 -0.04 -11.39
N THR A 24 6.47 0.10 -10.67
CA THR A 24 7.68 -0.73 -10.80
C THR A 24 7.36 -2.22 -10.61
N ARG A 25 6.47 -2.56 -9.66
CA ARG A 25 6.03 -3.94 -9.47
C ARG A 25 5.23 -4.47 -10.66
N LEU A 26 4.29 -3.69 -11.19
CA LEU A 26 3.38 -4.12 -12.27
C LEU A 26 4.03 -4.13 -13.66
N GLU A 27 5.12 -3.39 -13.83
CA GLU A 27 6.01 -3.45 -15.01
C GLU A 27 7.09 -4.56 -14.90
N ASP A 28 7.02 -5.40 -13.86
CA ASP A 28 8.01 -6.44 -13.56
C ASP A 28 9.45 -5.89 -13.53
N ALA A 29 9.60 -4.69 -12.97
CA ALA A 29 10.86 -3.98 -12.81
C ALA A 29 11.43 -4.10 -11.38
N GLY A 30 10.83 -4.93 -10.52
CA GLY A 30 11.25 -5.11 -9.12
C GLY A 30 12.59 -5.83 -8.93
N LEU A 31 13.17 -6.37 -10.01
CA LEU A 31 14.52 -6.95 -10.09
C LEU A 31 15.28 -6.36 -11.29
N GLY A 32 14.99 -5.11 -11.65
CA GLY A 32 15.68 -4.40 -12.74
C GLY A 32 17.13 -4.06 -12.40
N CYS A 33 17.46 -4.01 -11.10
CA CYS A 33 18.81 -3.92 -10.58
C CYS A 33 19.14 -5.15 -9.72
N PRO A 34 20.23 -5.90 -10.00
CA PRO A 34 20.54 -7.16 -9.31
C PRO A 34 21.10 -6.96 -7.89
N ASP A 35 21.45 -5.73 -7.53
CA ASP A 35 22.10 -5.35 -6.28
C ASP A 35 21.37 -4.19 -5.58
N TRP A 36 21.79 -3.91 -4.35
CA TRP A 36 21.29 -2.80 -3.53
C TRP A 36 22.45 -2.25 -2.68
N PRO A 37 22.58 -0.91 -2.49
CA PRO A 37 21.66 0.16 -2.89
C PRO A 37 21.84 0.64 -4.35
N GLY A 38 22.89 0.18 -5.03
CA GLY A 38 23.21 0.53 -6.41
C GLY A 38 22.43 -0.27 -7.46
N CYS A 39 22.83 -0.11 -8.71
CA CYS A 39 22.36 -0.86 -9.87
C CYS A 39 23.58 -1.27 -10.70
N TYR A 40 23.80 -2.58 -10.82
CA TYR A 40 24.98 -3.17 -11.45
C TYR A 40 26.30 -2.65 -10.86
N GLY A 41 26.35 -2.53 -9.52
CA GLY A 41 27.53 -2.06 -8.79
C GLY A 41 27.80 -0.55 -8.90
N LYS A 42 26.89 0.22 -9.51
CA LYS A 42 26.99 1.68 -9.66
C LYS A 42 25.83 2.40 -8.99
N ILE A 43 25.99 3.68 -8.67
CA ILE A 43 24.88 4.49 -8.12
C ILE A 43 23.84 4.79 -9.18
N LEU A 44 24.24 4.98 -10.44
CA LEU A 44 23.36 5.26 -11.59
C LEU A 44 23.23 4.01 -12.48
N VAL A 45 22.13 3.92 -13.22
CA VAL A 45 21.89 2.85 -14.19
C VAL A 45 22.95 2.91 -15.31
N PRO A 46 23.59 1.78 -15.67
CA PRO A 46 24.49 1.71 -16.82
C PRO A 46 23.81 2.19 -18.11
N SER A 47 24.44 3.14 -18.82
CA SER A 47 23.87 3.73 -20.04
C SER A 47 24.81 3.75 -21.24
N SER A 48 26.13 3.68 -21.03
CA SER A 48 27.09 3.57 -22.14
C SER A 48 27.25 2.11 -22.57
N PRO A 49 27.58 1.82 -23.85
CA PRO A 49 27.82 0.46 -24.31
C PRO A 49 28.90 -0.27 -23.49
N GLN A 50 29.95 0.44 -23.08
CA GLN A 50 31.03 -0.09 -22.25
C GLN A 50 30.54 -0.42 -20.84
N ASP A 51 29.71 0.44 -20.24
CA ASP A 51 29.17 0.19 -18.90
C ASP A 51 28.17 -0.97 -18.90
N ILE A 52 27.35 -1.08 -19.95
CA ILE A 52 26.41 -2.19 -20.13
C ILE A 52 27.20 -3.49 -20.31
N ALA A 53 28.21 -3.51 -21.18
CA ALA A 53 29.04 -4.70 -21.37
C ALA A 53 29.72 -5.15 -20.08
N HIS A 54 30.26 -4.21 -19.28
CA HIS A 54 30.85 -4.53 -17.98
C HIS A 54 29.80 -5.03 -16.98
N ALA A 55 28.61 -4.43 -16.95
CA ALA A 55 27.50 -4.85 -16.10
C ALA A 55 27.03 -6.28 -16.45
N GLU A 56 26.88 -6.60 -17.73
CA GLU A 56 26.47 -7.93 -18.19
C GLU A 56 27.54 -8.99 -17.92
N GLN A 57 28.82 -8.62 -17.96
CA GLN A 57 29.92 -9.51 -17.55
C GLN A 57 29.91 -9.79 -16.04
N ALA A 58 29.64 -8.76 -15.22
CA ALA A 58 29.60 -8.90 -13.76
C ALA A 58 28.33 -9.61 -13.27
N PHE A 59 27.21 -9.48 -13.99
CA PHE A 59 25.90 -10.05 -13.64
C PHE A 59 25.32 -10.86 -14.81
N PRO A 60 25.92 -12.01 -15.18
CA PRO A 60 25.56 -12.75 -16.39
C PRO A 60 24.14 -13.35 -16.34
N GLU A 61 23.60 -13.60 -15.14
CA GLU A 61 22.23 -14.10 -14.97
C GLU A 61 21.16 -13.01 -15.15
N ARG A 62 21.54 -11.72 -15.19
CA ARG A 62 20.58 -10.62 -15.30
C ARG A 62 21.04 -9.53 -16.28
N PRO A 63 20.79 -9.70 -17.60
CA PRO A 63 21.17 -8.70 -18.61
C PRO A 63 20.48 -7.36 -18.35
N VAL A 64 21.10 -6.27 -18.82
CA VAL A 64 20.67 -4.91 -18.48
C VAL A 64 19.40 -4.55 -19.24
N GLU A 65 18.28 -4.51 -18.53
CA GLU A 65 17.02 -3.93 -19.02
C GLU A 65 16.93 -2.47 -18.57
N THR A 66 17.55 -1.55 -19.32
CA THR A 66 17.75 -0.14 -18.92
C THR A 66 16.46 0.55 -18.44
N ALA A 67 15.33 0.31 -19.11
CA ALA A 67 14.06 0.90 -18.71
C ALA A 67 13.59 0.42 -17.32
N LYS A 68 13.66 -0.88 -17.05
CA LYS A 68 13.29 -1.47 -15.75
C LYS A 68 14.24 -1.05 -14.64
N ALA A 69 15.55 -1.04 -14.93
CA ALA A 69 16.57 -0.55 -14.01
C ALA A 69 16.30 0.90 -13.59
N TRP A 70 15.91 1.77 -14.53
CA TRP A 70 15.54 3.15 -14.21
C TRP A 70 14.25 3.25 -13.39
N LEU A 71 13.22 2.47 -13.69
CA LEU A 71 12.00 2.44 -12.87
C LEU A 71 12.30 2.08 -11.42
N GLU A 72 13.17 1.09 -11.19
CA GLU A 72 13.60 0.70 -9.85
C GLU A 72 14.43 1.78 -9.16
N MET A 73 15.44 2.33 -9.84
CA MET A 73 16.32 3.36 -9.25
C MET A 73 15.60 4.67 -8.95
N ILE A 74 14.67 5.10 -9.81
CA ILE A 74 13.84 6.28 -9.55
C ILE A 74 13.01 6.07 -8.28
N HIS A 75 12.38 4.89 -8.13
CA HIS A 75 11.66 4.56 -6.91
C HIS A 75 12.57 4.59 -5.66
N ARG A 76 13.78 4.02 -5.74
CA ARG A 76 14.78 4.03 -4.65
C ARG A 76 15.19 5.45 -4.27
N TYR A 77 15.48 6.34 -5.22
CA TYR A 77 15.85 7.73 -4.93
C TYR A 77 14.70 8.52 -4.28
N LEU A 78 13.47 8.33 -4.77
CA LEU A 78 12.28 8.93 -4.15
C LEU A 78 12.12 8.45 -2.70
N ALA A 79 12.31 7.15 -2.43
CA ALA A 79 12.26 6.58 -1.09
C ALA A 79 13.39 7.11 -0.18
N SER A 80 14.62 7.25 -0.68
CA SER A 80 15.73 7.87 0.07
C SER A 80 15.44 9.32 0.43
N SER A 81 14.92 10.10 -0.52
CA SER A 81 14.51 11.50 -0.27
C SER A 81 13.39 11.59 0.78
N LEU A 82 12.45 10.65 0.76
CA LEU A 82 11.40 10.52 1.77
C LEU A 82 11.99 10.27 3.17
N GLY A 83 12.98 9.37 3.28
CA GLY A 83 13.71 9.13 4.53
C GLY A 83 14.38 10.40 5.07
N LEU A 84 15.05 11.17 4.21
CA LEU A 84 15.67 12.45 4.59
C LEU A 84 14.63 13.47 5.09
N LEU A 85 13.50 13.62 4.39
CA LEU A 85 12.44 14.52 4.85
C LEU A 85 11.85 14.10 6.21
N ILE A 86 11.74 12.80 6.47
CA ILE A 86 11.28 12.28 7.76
C ILE A 86 12.28 12.62 8.88
N ILE A 87 13.60 12.53 8.63
CA ILE A 87 14.62 12.96 9.58
C ILE A 87 14.45 14.46 9.89
N VAL A 88 14.24 15.31 8.88
CA VAL A 88 13.99 16.75 9.07
C VAL A 88 12.69 16.98 9.86
N ILE A 89 11.62 16.20 9.60
CA ILE A 89 10.38 16.23 10.39
C ILE A 89 10.66 15.93 11.86
N VAL A 90 11.46 14.91 12.18
CA VAL A 90 11.81 14.58 13.56
C VAL A 90 12.54 15.76 14.20
N ILE A 91 13.59 16.28 13.58
CA ILE A 91 14.36 17.42 14.11
C ILE A 91 13.45 18.63 14.38
N GLN A 92 12.60 19.00 13.42
CA GLN A 92 11.69 20.14 13.53
C GLN A 92 10.57 19.89 14.55
N ALA A 93 10.08 18.64 14.65
CA ALA A 93 9.11 18.26 15.67
C ALA A 93 9.72 18.39 17.06
N PHE A 94 11.00 18.08 17.26
CA PHE A 94 11.69 18.23 18.54
C PHE A 94 11.94 19.71 18.91
N ARG A 95 12.24 20.56 17.93
CA ARG A 95 12.41 22.01 18.12
C ARG A 95 11.10 22.75 18.47
N ASN A 96 9.95 22.23 18.05
CA ASN A 96 8.65 22.82 18.36
C ASN A 96 8.08 22.25 19.67
N ALA A 97 8.03 23.02 20.76
CA ALA A 97 7.59 22.57 22.08
C ALA A 97 6.21 21.87 22.07
N ASP A 98 5.25 22.40 21.31
CA ASP A 98 3.86 21.93 21.29
C ASP A 98 3.63 20.70 20.39
N SER A 99 4.64 20.26 19.63
CA SER A 99 4.51 19.14 18.70
C SER A 99 4.62 17.79 19.42
N PRO A 100 3.78 16.78 19.10
CA PRO A 100 3.94 15.43 19.63
C PRO A 100 5.24 14.80 19.14
N LYS A 101 6.06 14.28 20.06
CA LYS A 101 7.42 13.77 19.77
C LYS A 101 7.48 12.28 19.45
N LYS A 102 6.62 11.48 20.10
CA LYS A 102 6.61 10.00 19.95
C LYS A 102 6.27 9.55 18.54
N LEU A 103 5.28 10.19 17.90
CA LEU A 103 4.79 9.78 16.59
C LEU A 103 5.83 9.98 15.47
N PRO A 104 6.55 11.12 15.36
CA PRO A 104 7.68 11.25 14.43
C PRO A 104 8.77 10.19 14.59
N LEU A 105 9.09 9.77 15.83
CA LEU A 105 10.09 8.70 16.05
C LEU A 105 9.61 7.34 15.54
N VAL A 106 8.33 7.01 15.74
CA VAL A 106 7.74 5.78 15.19
C VAL A 106 7.76 5.81 13.65
N ILE A 107 7.45 6.97 13.05
CA ILE A 107 7.54 7.19 11.60
C ILE A 107 8.99 7.00 11.11
N LEU A 108 9.97 7.51 11.84
CA LEU A 108 11.40 7.33 11.53
C LEU A 108 11.81 5.85 11.60
N LEU A 109 11.45 5.14 12.67
CA LEU A 109 11.74 3.71 12.79
C LEU A 109 11.10 2.91 11.65
N LEU A 110 9.86 3.24 11.30
CA LEU A 110 9.14 2.57 10.23
C LEU A 110 9.76 2.82 8.85
N VAL A 111 10.25 4.04 8.55
CA VAL A 111 10.92 4.29 7.25
C VAL A 111 12.27 3.57 7.15
N LEU A 112 13.00 3.42 8.26
CA LEU A 112 14.22 2.62 8.29
C LEU A 112 13.92 1.13 8.03
N LEU A 113 12.88 0.60 8.68
CA LEU A 113 12.40 -0.76 8.41
C LEU A 113 11.92 -0.93 6.96
N GLN A 114 11.29 0.09 6.37
CA GLN A 114 10.90 0.08 4.96
C GLN A 114 12.09 0.06 4.02
N GLY A 115 13.17 0.76 4.34
CA GLY A 115 14.44 0.65 3.62
C GLY A 115 15.00 -0.78 3.65
N ALA A 116 14.97 -1.43 4.82
CA ALA A 116 15.39 -2.83 4.95
C ALA A 116 14.46 -3.79 4.17
N LEU A 117 13.14 -3.60 4.25
CA LEU A 117 12.17 -4.39 3.48
C LEU A 117 12.37 -4.21 1.96
N GLY A 118 12.63 -2.99 1.49
CA GLY A 118 12.90 -2.71 0.07
C GLY A 118 14.24 -3.27 -0.42
N MET A 119 15.26 -3.33 0.44
CA MET A 119 16.47 -4.11 0.14
C MET A 119 16.14 -5.59 0.03
N TRP A 120 15.36 -6.12 0.96
CA TRP A 120 14.99 -7.54 0.98
C TRP A 120 14.08 -7.95 -0.18
N THR A 121 13.28 -7.07 -0.77
CA THR A 121 12.54 -7.42 -1.99
C THR A 121 13.48 -7.78 -3.14
N VAL A 122 14.67 -7.19 -3.20
CA VAL A 122 15.70 -7.49 -4.20
C VAL A 122 16.53 -8.68 -3.77
N THR A 123 17.10 -8.67 -2.56
CA THR A 123 18.03 -9.73 -2.11
C THR A 123 17.33 -11.07 -1.86
N LEU A 124 16.03 -11.06 -1.55
CA LEU A 124 15.19 -12.26 -1.43
C LEU A 124 14.33 -12.48 -2.68
N LYS A 125 14.72 -11.89 -3.82
CA LYS A 125 14.20 -12.16 -5.16
C LYS A 125 12.65 -12.19 -5.22
N LEU A 126 12.05 -11.13 -4.70
CA LEU A 126 10.61 -10.87 -4.63
C LEU A 126 9.79 -11.83 -3.74
N MET A 127 10.37 -12.34 -2.66
CA MET A 127 9.65 -13.19 -1.69
C MET A 127 8.28 -12.59 -1.30
N PRO A 128 7.15 -13.29 -1.52
CA PRO A 128 5.82 -12.68 -1.49
C PRO A 128 5.45 -11.99 -0.17
N ILE A 129 5.87 -12.57 0.96
CA ILE A 129 5.63 -12.01 2.30
C ILE A 129 6.40 -10.69 2.52
N VAL A 130 7.59 -10.57 1.97
CA VAL A 130 8.43 -9.36 2.07
C VAL A 130 7.86 -8.26 1.20
N VAL A 131 7.47 -8.58 -0.05
CA VAL A 131 6.82 -7.62 -0.96
C VAL A 131 5.51 -7.10 -0.36
N MET A 132 4.67 -7.98 0.21
CA MET A 132 3.44 -7.58 0.89
C MET A 132 3.74 -6.74 2.14
N ALA A 133 4.71 -7.14 2.97
CA ALA A 133 5.10 -6.37 4.15
C ALA A 133 5.66 -4.98 3.80
N HIS A 134 6.41 -4.88 2.70
CA HIS A 134 6.88 -3.60 2.16
C HIS A 134 5.70 -2.70 1.81
N LEU A 135 4.73 -3.18 1.02
CA LEU A 135 3.50 -2.45 0.70
C LEU A 135 2.73 -1.98 1.95
N LEU A 136 2.48 -2.90 2.90
CA LEU A 136 1.74 -2.59 4.12
C LEU A 136 2.47 -1.57 5.00
N GLY A 137 3.80 -1.63 5.07
CA GLY A 137 4.58 -0.63 5.79
C GLY A 137 4.58 0.74 5.09
N GLY A 138 4.55 0.80 3.75
CA GLY A 138 4.34 2.05 3.01
C GLY A 138 2.98 2.69 3.30
N PHE A 139 1.90 1.90 3.29
CA PHE A 139 0.55 2.36 3.66
C PHE A 139 0.48 2.79 5.14
N SER A 140 1.19 2.10 6.02
CA SER A 140 1.33 2.46 7.42
C SER A 140 2.07 3.78 7.60
N LEU A 141 3.14 4.02 6.83
CA LEU A 141 3.90 5.27 6.84
C LEU A 141 3.02 6.45 6.42
N LEU A 142 2.28 6.30 5.32
CA LEU A 142 1.29 7.28 4.86
C LEU A 142 0.23 7.57 5.94
N SER A 143 -0.30 6.51 6.55
CA SER A 143 -1.31 6.58 7.61
C SER A 143 -0.81 7.33 8.86
N LEU A 144 0.41 7.03 9.31
CA LEU A 144 1.01 7.67 10.49
C LEU A 144 1.40 9.13 10.21
N LEU A 145 1.92 9.44 9.02
CA LEU A 145 2.16 10.82 8.58
C LEU A 145 0.85 11.62 8.53
N PHE A 146 -0.24 11.01 8.06
CA PHE A 146 -1.54 11.66 8.01
C PHE A 146 -2.11 11.89 9.42
N LEU A 147 -1.99 10.91 10.32
CA LEU A 147 -2.33 11.09 11.74
C LEU A 147 -1.49 12.17 12.41
N PHE A 148 -0.20 12.28 12.08
CA PHE A 148 0.66 13.34 12.57
C PHE A 148 0.19 14.71 12.06
N TYR A 149 -0.14 14.82 10.77
CA TYR A 149 -0.75 16.02 10.19
C TYR A 149 -2.04 16.44 10.91
N LEU A 150 -2.96 15.50 11.17
CA LEU A 150 -4.22 15.77 11.88
C LEU A 150 -4.02 16.19 13.34
N ARG A 151 -2.94 15.75 13.99
CA ARG A 151 -2.55 16.20 15.34
C ARG A 151 -1.95 17.60 15.34
N LEU A 152 -1.19 17.95 14.31
CA LEU A 152 -0.64 19.31 14.12
C LEU A 152 -1.71 20.32 13.68
N THR A 153 -2.80 19.86 13.07
CA THR A 153 -3.91 20.69 12.58
C THR A 153 -5.23 20.25 13.21
N PRO A 154 -5.39 20.40 14.54
CA PRO A 154 -6.63 20.06 15.21
C PRO A 154 -7.81 20.81 14.57
N PRO A 155 -8.91 20.13 14.18
CA PRO A 155 -10.14 20.85 13.88
C PRO A 155 -10.61 21.55 15.16
N PRO A 156 -11.29 22.69 15.06
CA PRO A 156 -11.81 23.41 16.22
C PRO A 156 -12.68 22.48 17.07
N LYS A 157 -12.55 22.56 18.39
CA LYS A 157 -13.34 21.78 19.35
C LYS A 157 -14.82 22.03 19.08
N SER A 158 -15.48 21.09 18.43
CA SER A 158 -16.92 21.14 18.20
C SER A 158 -17.58 20.18 19.19
N TYR A 159 -18.55 20.71 19.95
CA TYR A 159 -19.18 20.08 21.10
C TYR A 159 -19.42 18.58 20.89
N ALA A 160 -19.07 17.81 21.92
CA ALA A 160 -19.16 16.36 21.95
C ALA A 160 -20.56 15.87 21.56
N HIS A 161 -20.66 15.09 20.50
CA HIS A 161 -21.86 14.35 20.18
C HIS A 161 -21.73 12.91 20.69
N THR A 162 -22.40 12.61 21.79
CA THR A 162 -22.46 11.27 22.41
C THR A 162 -23.05 10.22 21.45
N SER A 163 -23.93 10.61 20.52
CA SER A 163 -24.63 9.70 19.61
C SER A 163 -23.71 8.87 18.70
N VAL A 164 -22.56 9.42 18.29
CA VAL A 164 -21.61 8.70 17.41
C VAL A 164 -20.61 7.83 18.16
N ARG A 165 -20.54 7.91 19.50
CA ARG A 165 -19.63 7.08 20.31
C ARG A 165 -19.94 5.58 20.19
N CYS A 166 -21.22 5.24 20.04
CA CYS A 166 -21.64 3.86 19.79
C CYS A 166 -21.09 3.28 18.47
N LEU A 167 -20.58 4.12 17.56
CA LEU A 167 -20.00 3.70 16.28
C LEU A 167 -18.50 3.37 16.39
N ARG A 168 -17.84 3.64 17.51
CA ARG A 168 -16.42 3.31 17.74
C ARG A 168 -16.08 1.84 17.40
N PRO A 169 -16.79 0.82 17.93
CA PRO A 169 -16.47 -0.56 17.60
C PRO A 169 -16.61 -0.83 16.10
N LEU A 170 -17.70 -0.37 15.48
CA LEU A 170 -17.91 -0.52 14.03
C LEU A 170 -16.81 0.15 13.21
N ALA A 171 -16.38 1.36 13.58
CA ALA A 171 -15.32 2.08 12.88
C ALA A 171 -13.96 1.37 12.99
N VAL A 172 -13.64 0.80 14.15
CA VAL A 172 -12.42 0.02 14.36
C VAL A 172 -12.47 -1.30 13.61
N ILE A 173 -13.60 -2.02 13.66
CA ILE A 173 -13.80 -3.26 12.89
C ILE A 173 -13.65 -2.98 11.39
N ALA A 174 -14.26 -1.90 10.89
CA ALA A 174 -14.14 -1.50 9.49
C ALA A 174 -12.70 -1.18 9.10
N LEU A 175 -11.93 -0.52 9.97
CA LEU A 175 -10.51 -0.25 9.74
C LEU A 175 -9.69 -1.55 9.69
N VAL A 176 -9.89 -2.45 10.66
CA VAL A 176 -9.17 -3.74 10.71
C VAL A 176 -9.49 -4.59 9.48
N VAL A 177 -10.77 -4.70 9.11
CA VAL A 177 -11.18 -5.46 7.92
C VAL A 177 -10.62 -4.84 6.63
N LEU A 178 -10.62 -3.52 6.51
CA LEU A 178 -9.99 -2.86 5.37
C LEU A 178 -8.47 -3.13 5.31
N ILE A 179 -7.77 -3.13 6.45
CA ILE A 179 -6.34 -3.49 6.49
C ILE A 179 -6.14 -4.93 6.03
N LEU A 180 -6.95 -5.88 6.51
CA LEU A 180 -6.89 -7.27 6.07
C LEU A 180 -7.16 -7.41 4.57
N GLN A 181 -8.10 -6.62 4.03
CA GLN A 181 -8.38 -6.60 2.59
C GLN A 181 -7.22 -6.04 1.76
N ILE A 182 -6.55 -4.98 2.24
CA ILE A 182 -5.33 -4.47 1.62
C ILE A 182 -4.22 -5.53 1.67
N SER A 183 -4.08 -6.25 2.78
CA SER A 183 -3.14 -7.39 2.88
C SER A 183 -3.46 -8.48 1.85
N LEU A 184 -4.73 -8.88 1.70
CA LEU A 184 -5.15 -9.84 0.67
C LEU A 184 -4.86 -9.34 -0.74
N GLY A 185 -5.03 -8.03 -1.00
CA GLY A 185 -4.68 -7.42 -2.29
C GLY A 185 -3.17 -7.43 -2.53
N GLY A 186 -2.37 -7.11 -1.50
CA GLY A 186 -0.92 -7.23 -1.52
C GLY A 186 -0.45 -8.65 -1.79
N TRP A 187 -1.06 -9.64 -1.13
CA TRP A 187 -0.81 -11.07 -1.34
C TRP A 187 -1.19 -11.53 -2.76
N THR A 188 -2.29 -11.01 -3.30
CA THR A 188 -2.71 -11.26 -4.69
C THR A 188 -1.68 -10.73 -5.68
N SER A 189 -1.20 -9.50 -5.48
CA SER A 189 -0.17 -8.90 -6.33
C SER A 189 1.18 -9.61 -6.21
N SER A 190 1.65 -9.90 -5.00
CA SER A 190 2.96 -10.52 -4.79
C SER A 190 3.05 -11.96 -5.30
N ASN A 191 1.93 -12.67 -5.39
CA ASN A 191 1.85 -14.02 -5.96
C ASN A 191 1.35 -14.03 -7.43
N TYR A 192 1.27 -12.88 -8.09
CA TYR A 192 0.81 -12.75 -9.48
C TYR A 192 -0.61 -13.34 -9.70
N ALA A 193 -1.46 -13.37 -8.68
CA ALA A 193 -2.74 -14.06 -8.71
C ALA A 193 -3.90 -13.24 -9.32
N ALA A 194 -3.65 -11.99 -9.73
CA ALA A 194 -4.69 -11.03 -10.13
C ALA A 194 -5.54 -11.45 -11.34
N LEU A 195 -5.06 -12.37 -12.18
CA LEU A 195 -5.80 -12.89 -13.34
C LEU A 195 -6.12 -14.39 -13.22
N ALA A 196 -6.00 -14.98 -12.04
CA ALA A 196 -6.28 -16.40 -11.83
C ALA A 196 -7.78 -16.76 -11.93
N CYS A 197 -8.66 -15.78 -11.79
CA CYS A 197 -10.10 -15.88 -12.03
C CYS A 197 -10.46 -14.77 -13.01
N THR A 198 -10.96 -15.10 -14.18
CA THR A 198 -11.34 -14.13 -15.23
C THR A 198 -12.85 -13.95 -15.34
N GLU A 199 -13.63 -14.93 -14.89
CA GLU A 199 -15.08 -14.85 -14.83
C GLU A 199 -15.58 -14.08 -13.59
N LEU A 200 -16.77 -13.48 -13.71
CA LEU A 200 -17.50 -12.79 -12.65
C LEU A 200 -18.90 -13.41 -12.50
N PRO A 201 -19.51 -13.40 -11.29
CA PRO A 201 -19.08 -12.68 -10.08
C PRO A 201 -18.11 -13.44 -9.18
N ILE A 202 -17.89 -14.74 -9.38
CA ILE A 202 -17.09 -15.57 -8.46
C ILE A 202 -15.74 -15.95 -9.06
N CYS A 203 -15.69 -16.99 -9.90
CA CYS A 203 -14.52 -17.55 -10.57
C CYS A 203 -15.04 -18.64 -11.55
N GLU A 204 -14.17 -19.35 -12.26
CA GLU A 204 -14.54 -20.38 -13.23
C GLU A 204 -15.36 -21.54 -12.61
N ALA A 205 -16.04 -22.33 -13.45
CA ALA A 205 -16.83 -23.48 -13.00
C ALA A 205 -16.00 -24.44 -12.12
N ASN A 206 -16.63 -24.94 -11.03
CA ASN A 206 -16.00 -25.81 -10.03
C ASN A 206 -14.82 -25.22 -9.23
N TRP A 207 -14.64 -23.89 -9.21
CA TRP A 207 -13.59 -23.22 -8.41
C TRP A 207 -13.50 -23.72 -6.97
N TRP A 208 -14.64 -23.99 -6.31
CA TRP A 208 -14.69 -24.43 -4.91
C TRP A 208 -14.04 -25.80 -4.67
N ARG A 209 -13.99 -26.67 -5.69
CA ARG A 209 -13.30 -27.98 -5.60
C ARG A 209 -11.78 -27.84 -5.72
N ASN A 210 -11.32 -26.77 -6.35
CA ASN A 210 -9.91 -26.49 -6.61
C ASN A 210 -9.29 -25.57 -5.55
N LEU A 211 -10.01 -25.29 -4.45
CA LEU A 211 -9.47 -24.46 -3.37
C LEU A 211 -8.35 -25.18 -2.62
N ALA A 212 -7.23 -24.48 -2.43
CA ALA A 212 -6.04 -24.97 -1.75
C ALA A 212 -5.54 -23.97 -0.69
N PRO A 213 -6.34 -23.62 0.34
CA PRO A 213 -6.05 -22.50 1.25
C PRO A 213 -4.76 -22.68 2.07
N LEU A 214 -4.42 -23.91 2.47
CA LEU A 214 -3.24 -24.18 3.28
C LEU A 214 -1.94 -23.90 2.51
N THR A 215 -1.90 -24.23 1.22
CA THR A 215 -0.73 -23.97 0.36
C THR A 215 -0.76 -22.54 -0.20
N ALA A 216 -1.95 -22.02 -0.54
CA ALA A 216 -2.15 -20.67 -1.07
C ALA A 216 -1.71 -19.53 -0.12
N PHE A 217 -1.80 -19.75 1.20
CA PHE A 217 -1.42 -18.77 2.21
C PHE A 217 -0.20 -19.18 3.03
N ASN A 218 0.65 -20.07 2.51
CA ASN A 218 1.94 -20.36 3.12
C ASN A 218 2.86 -19.13 3.00
N PRO A 219 3.27 -18.49 4.12
CA PRO A 219 4.09 -17.28 4.09
C PRO A 219 5.53 -17.55 3.62
N LEU A 220 6.01 -18.78 3.75
CA LEU A 220 7.40 -19.18 3.49
C LEU A 220 7.42 -20.41 2.56
N PRO A 221 7.08 -20.23 1.27
CA PRO A 221 7.22 -21.29 0.27
C PRO A 221 8.69 -21.72 0.15
N GLN A 222 8.95 -23.03 0.23
CA GLN A 222 10.30 -23.60 0.16
C GLN A 222 10.63 -24.09 -1.26
N GLY A 223 11.92 -24.28 -1.55
CA GLY A 223 12.37 -24.90 -2.81
C GLY A 223 12.44 -23.95 -4.01
N HIS A 224 12.29 -22.64 -3.81
CA HIS A 224 12.37 -21.64 -4.87
C HIS A 224 13.56 -20.70 -4.65
N THR A 225 14.31 -20.43 -5.72
CA THR A 225 15.43 -19.49 -5.72
C THR A 225 15.02 -18.08 -6.11
N GLN A 226 13.82 -17.90 -6.69
CA GLN A 226 13.24 -16.61 -7.07
C GLN A 226 11.71 -16.69 -7.16
N PHE A 227 11.04 -15.53 -7.04
CA PHE A 227 9.57 -15.44 -7.02
C PHE A 227 8.96 -14.55 -8.12
N GLU A 228 9.77 -14.05 -9.05
CA GLU A 228 9.31 -13.33 -10.24
C GLU A 228 8.32 -14.21 -11.05
N PHE A 229 7.27 -13.59 -11.60
CA PHE A 229 6.15 -14.24 -12.31
C PHE A 229 5.29 -15.25 -11.52
N GLY A 230 5.60 -15.47 -10.24
CA GLY A 230 4.80 -16.30 -9.32
C GLY A 230 5.15 -17.78 -9.40
N VAL A 231 5.34 -18.40 -8.23
CA VAL A 231 5.78 -19.80 -8.11
C VAL A 231 4.64 -20.78 -7.82
N LEU A 232 3.48 -20.25 -7.43
CA LEU A 232 2.31 -21.03 -7.04
C LEU A 232 1.56 -21.54 -8.27
N ALA A 233 1.03 -22.75 -8.18
CA ALA A 233 0.19 -23.31 -9.24
C ALA A 233 -1.18 -22.61 -9.30
N TYR A 234 -1.94 -22.95 -10.34
CA TYR A 234 -3.24 -22.35 -10.59
C TYR A 234 -4.22 -22.47 -9.40
N PRO A 235 -4.42 -23.65 -8.76
CA PRO A 235 -5.34 -23.79 -7.62
C PRO A 235 -5.06 -22.82 -6.48
N GLU A 236 -3.79 -22.63 -6.13
CA GLU A 236 -3.34 -21.70 -5.10
C GLU A 236 -3.59 -20.24 -5.49
N ARG A 237 -3.20 -19.83 -6.70
CA ARG A 237 -3.40 -18.46 -7.19
C ARG A 237 -4.89 -18.12 -7.29
N MET A 238 -5.69 -19.07 -7.79
CA MET A 238 -7.15 -18.97 -7.83
C MET A 238 -7.71 -18.80 -6.41
N THR A 239 -7.25 -19.61 -5.45
CA THR A 239 -7.66 -19.50 -4.04
C THR A 239 -7.37 -18.11 -3.46
N ILE A 240 -6.17 -17.57 -3.69
CA ILE A 240 -5.80 -16.21 -3.25
C ILE A 240 -6.77 -15.17 -3.82
N HIS A 241 -7.01 -15.24 -5.14
CA HIS A 241 -7.86 -14.27 -5.83
C HIS A 241 -9.32 -14.37 -5.35
N VAL A 242 -9.85 -15.57 -5.17
CA VAL A 242 -11.19 -15.82 -4.61
C VAL A 242 -11.33 -15.19 -3.22
N PHE A 243 -10.37 -15.42 -2.33
CA PHE A 243 -10.38 -14.85 -0.97
C PHE A 243 -10.32 -13.32 -1.00
N HIS A 244 -9.52 -12.73 -1.89
CA HIS A 244 -9.48 -11.28 -2.08
C HIS A 244 -10.85 -10.72 -2.53
N ARG A 245 -11.57 -11.40 -3.43
CA ARG A 245 -12.91 -10.99 -3.89
C ARG A 245 -13.96 -11.07 -2.77
N PHE A 246 -13.99 -12.18 -2.03
CA PHE A 246 -14.91 -12.31 -0.88
C PHE A 246 -14.60 -11.30 0.22
N GLY A 247 -13.31 -11.08 0.53
CA GLY A 247 -12.88 -10.05 1.46
C GLY A 247 -13.31 -8.65 1.01
N ALA A 248 -13.30 -8.36 -0.30
CA ALA A 248 -13.75 -7.10 -0.86
C ALA A 248 -15.26 -6.89 -0.61
N LEU A 249 -16.08 -7.93 -0.80
CA LEU A 249 -17.51 -7.88 -0.52
C LEU A 249 -17.78 -7.59 0.97
N VAL A 250 -17.13 -8.31 1.87
CA VAL A 250 -17.26 -8.10 3.33
C VAL A 250 -16.85 -6.67 3.70
N THR A 251 -15.73 -6.19 3.15
CA THR A 251 -15.23 -4.83 3.37
C THR A 251 -16.24 -3.80 2.87
N ALA A 252 -16.80 -3.99 1.68
CA ALA A 252 -17.77 -3.08 1.08
C ALA A 252 -19.05 -2.98 1.94
N LEU A 253 -19.59 -4.12 2.38
CA LEU A 253 -20.77 -4.16 3.24
C LEU A 253 -20.54 -3.44 4.57
N LEU A 254 -19.39 -3.65 5.20
CA LEU A 254 -19.03 -2.98 6.46
C LEU A 254 -18.88 -1.46 6.29
N LEU A 255 -18.21 -1.02 5.22
CA LEU A 255 -18.01 0.41 4.96
C LEU A 255 -19.30 1.12 4.55
N VAL A 256 -20.17 0.47 3.76
CA VAL A 256 -21.54 0.96 3.48
C VAL A 256 -22.35 1.05 4.78
N GLY A 257 -22.27 0.03 5.64
CA GLY A 257 -22.91 0.03 6.96
C GLY A 257 -22.41 1.18 7.85
N LEU A 258 -21.10 1.40 7.91
CA LEU A 258 -20.50 2.53 8.63
C LEU A 258 -20.98 3.87 8.07
N TRP A 259 -20.96 4.04 6.75
CA TRP A 259 -21.49 5.25 6.09
C TRP A 259 -22.94 5.50 6.50
N TRP A 260 -23.82 4.51 6.36
CA TRP A 260 -25.23 4.62 6.70
C TRP A 260 -25.44 5.04 8.16
N GLN A 261 -24.72 4.40 9.09
CA GLN A 261 -24.83 4.72 10.52
C GLN A 261 -24.32 6.13 10.83
N VAL A 262 -23.24 6.58 10.18
CA VAL A 262 -22.75 7.96 10.29
C VAL A 262 -23.79 8.95 9.75
N GLN A 263 -24.39 8.69 8.59
CA GLN A 263 -25.42 9.57 8.02
C GLN A 263 -26.63 9.73 8.95
N ARG A 264 -27.04 8.65 9.63
CA ARG A 264 -28.16 8.66 10.57
C ARG A 264 -27.84 9.31 11.92
N LYS A 265 -26.67 9.01 12.51
CA LYS A 265 -26.36 9.39 13.91
C LYS A 265 -25.54 10.67 14.04
N ALA A 266 -24.78 11.05 13.02
CA ALA A 266 -23.97 12.27 13.07
C ALA A 266 -24.85 13.51 12.85
N SER A 267 -24.66 14.52 13.67
CA SER A 267 -25.22 15.87 13.48
C SER A 267 -24.31 16.75 12.60
N LEU A 268 -22.98 16.54 12.69
CA LEU A 268 -21.99 17.39 12.03
C LEU A 268 -21.94 17.15 10.51
N PRO A 269 -22.18 18.19 9.68
CA PRO A 269 -22.12 18.08 8.22
C PRO A 269 -20.74 17.63 7.71
N ARG A 270 -19.67 18.01 8.40
CA ARG A 270 -18.30 17.60 8.05
C ARG A 270 -18.10 16.08 8.16
N LEU A 271 -18.64 15.44 9.20
CA LEU A 271 -18.50 14.00 9.39
C LEU A 271 -19.34 13.23 8.36
N LYS A 272 -20.54 13.71 8.05
CA LYS A 272 -21.39 13.18 6.95
C LYS A 272 -20.73 13.31 5.58
N ARG A 273 -20.08 14.44 5.31
CA ARG A 273 -19.32 14.65 4.07
C ARG A 273 -18.14 13.69 4.01
N ALA A 274 -17.39 13.54 5.10
CA ALA A 274 -16.25 12.63 5.16
C ALA A 274 -16.66 11.16 4.93
N SER A 275 -17.78 10.70 5.50
CA SER A 275 -18.28 9.35 5.23
C SER A 275 -18.75 9.19 3.79
N SER A 276 -19.33 10.23 3.19
CA SER A 276 -19.75 10.20 1.77
C SER A 276 -18.55 10.17 0.82
N ILE A 277 -17.44 10.83 1.15
CA ILE A 277 -16.17 10.72 0.41
C ILE A 277 -15.62 9.29 0.53
N MET A 278 -15.65 8.68 1.73
CA MET A 278 -15.27 7.27 1.91
C MET A 278 -16.12 6.34 1.04
N LEU A 279 -17.44 6.55 0.97
CA LEU A 279 -18.33 5.77 0.12
C LEU A 279 -17.98 5.93 -1.37
N LEU A 280 -17.73 7.16 -1.83
CA LEU A 280 -17.30 7.41 -3.21
C LEU A 280 -15.99 6.68 -3.53
N LEU A 281 -14.99 6.76 -2.64
CA LEU A 281 -13.71 6.04 -2.80
C LEU A 281 -13.90 4.53 -2.82
N LEU A 282 -14.83 3.98 -2.02
CA LEU A 282 -15.18 2.56 -2.06
C LEU A 282 -15.78 2.16 -3.40
N VAL A 283 -16.70 2.96 -3.95
CA VAL A 283 -17.31 2.70 -5.28
C VAL A 283 -16.24 2.74 -6.36
N CYS A 284 -15.34 3.73 -6.33
CA CYS A 284 -14.18 3.78 -7.23
C CYS A 284 -13.29 2.54 -7.07
N GLN A 285 -12.98 2.13 -5.84
CA GLN A 285 -12.14 0.97 -5.55
C GLN A 285 -12.73 -0.32 -6.13
N ALA A 286 -14.04 -0.55 -5.89
CA ALA A 286 -14.74 -1.72 -6.41
C ALA A 286 -14.79 -1.70 -7.95
N SER A 287 -15.06 -0.54 -8.55
CA SER A 287 -15.10 -0.36 -10.00
C SER A 287 -13.74 -0.65 -10.65
N LEU A 288 -12.65 -0.14 -10.07
CA LEU A 288 -11.28 -0.42 -10.53
C LEU A 288 -10.92 -1.89 -10.34
N GLY A 289 -11.38 -2.54 -9.26
CA GLY A 289 -11.17 -3.97 -9.03
C GLY A 289 -11.84 -4.84 -10.10
N VAL A 290 -13.10 -4.52 -10.45
CA VAL A 290 -13.82 -5.18 -11.55
C VAL A 290 -13.14 -4.90 -12.90
N ALA A 291 -12.73 -3.65 -13.15
CA ALA A 291 -12.05 -3.26 -14.38
C ALA A 291 -10.71 -3.97 -14.57
N ASN A 292 -9.93 -4.21 -13.49
CA ASN A 292 -8.70 -5.00 -13.56
C ASN A 292 -8.94 -6.43 -14.04
N VAL A 293 -10.07 -7.05 -13.72
CA VAL A 293 -10.39 -8.40 -14.20
C VAL A 293 -10.88 -8.35 -15.64
N TRP A 294 -11.87 -7.49 -15.92
CA TRP A 294 -12.53 -7.46 -17.22
C TRP A 294 -11.62 -6.97 -18.35
N LEU A 295 -10.75 -6.00 -18.07
CA LEU A 295 -9.83 -5.42 -19.03
C LEU A 295 -8.44 -6.09 -19.02
N GLN A 296 -8.29 -7.23 -18.34
CA GLN A 296 -7.05 -8.01 -18.30
C GLN A 296 -5.85 -7.23 -17.72
N LEU A 297 -6.05 -6.64 -16.53
CA LEU A 297 -5.06 -5.94 -15.71
C LEU A 297 -4.29 -4.80 -16.43
N PRO A 298 -4.96 -3.77 -17.00
CA PRO A 298 -4.24 -2.64 -17.56
C PRO A 298 -3.44 -1.91 -16.49
N LEU A 299 -2.17 -1.63 -16.76
CA LEU A 299 -1.22 -1.05 -15.81
C LEU A 299 -1.80 0.14 -15.02
N LEU A 300 -2.34 1.14 -15.72
CA LEU A 300 -2.87 2.35 -15.06
C LEU A 300 -4.09 2.06 -14.18
N ILE A 301 -4.91 1.06 -14.51
CA ILE A 301 -6.06 0.67 -13.69
C ILE A 301 -5.57 -0.05 -12.42
N ALA A 302 -4.58 -0.93 -12.56
CA ALA A 302 -4.00 -1.66 -11.44
C ALA A 302 -3.26 -0.72 -10.48
N VAL A 303 -2.46 0.22 -10.99
CA VAL A 303 -1.81 1.26 -10.19
C VAL A 303 -2.84 2.19 -9.54
N SER A 304 -3.89 2.59 -10.27
CA SER A 304 -4.98 3.41 -9.71
C SER A 304 -5.73 2.68 -8.61
N HIS A 305 -5.96 1.37 -8.73
CA HIS A 305 -6.60 0.55 -7.70
C HIS A 305 -5.77 0.52 -6.40
N ASN A 306 -4.44 0.55 -6.50
CA ASN A 306 -3.57 0.67 -5.34
C ASN A 306 -3.64 2.08 -4.71
N LEU A 307 -3.60 3.14 -5.52
CA LEU A 307 -3.64 4.52 -5.03
C LEU A 307 -5.00 4.87 -4.39
N VAL A 308 -6.11 4.42 -4.99
CA VAL A 308 -7.46 4.62 -4.44
C VAL A 308 -7.63 3.83 -3.13
N ALA A 309 -7.04 2.65 -2.99
CA ALA A 309 -7.01 1.93 -1.71
C ALA A 309 -6.32 2.74 -0.61
N ALA A 310 -5.20 3.42 -0.94
CA ALA A 310 -4.50 4.28 0.01
C ALA A 310 -5.39 5.45 0.45
N PHE A 311 -6.09 6.12 -0.48
CA PHE A 311 -7.04 7.18 -0.13
C PHE A 311 -8.24 6.67 0.68
N LEU A 312 -8.77 5.50 0.33
CA LEU A 312 -9.85 4.86 1.09
C LEU A 312 -9.41 4.59 2.53
N LEU A 313 -8.20 4.05 2.73
CA LEU A 313 -7.61 3.86 4.05
C LEU A 313 -7.50 5.18 4.83
N LEU A 314 -6.98 6.25 4.21
CA LEU A 314 -6.91 7.57 4.85
C LEU A 314 -8.29 8.12 5.24
N SER A 315 -9.31 7.90 4.42
CA SER A 315 -10.69 8.31 4.72
C SER A 315 -11.27 7.56 5.93
N VAL A 316 -11.02 6.26 6.05
CA VAL A 316 -11.45 5.43 7.19
C VAL A 316 -10.68 5.80 8.46
N ILE A 317 -9.38 6.10 8.34
CA ILE A 317 -8.56 6.62 9.44
C ILE A 317 -9.08 7.98 9.90
N TYR A 318 -9.43 8.88 8.99
CA TYR A 318 -10.01 10.17 9.34
C TYR A 318 -11.33 10.00 10.10
N LEU A 319 -12.22 9.11 9.64
CA LEU A 319 -13.48 8.82 10.33
C LEU A 319 -13.25 8.26 11.73
N ASN A 320 -12.36 7.28 11.86
CA ASN A 320 -11.96 6.74 13.16
C ASN A 320 -11.41 7.86 14.06
N TYR A 321 -10.49 8.65 13.54
CA TYR A 321 -9.91 9.77 14.26
C TYR A 321 -10.98 10.77 14.72
N ALA A 322 -11.93 11.15 13.87
CA ALA A 322 -13.00 12.07 14.20
C ALA A 322 -14.03 11.50 15.21
N ILE A 323 -14.33 10.20 15.13
CA ILE A 323 -15.26 9.52 16.06
C ILE A 323 -14.62 9.33 17.44
N TRP A 324 -13.31 9.06 17.48
CA TRP A 324 -12.56 8.89 18.74
C TRP A 324 -12.18 10.23 19.37
N ARG A 325 -11.89 11.25 18.57
CA ARG A 325 -11.53 12.60 19.01
C ARG A 325 -12.80 13.42 19.31
N ASN A 326 -13.33 13.30 20.53
CA ASN A 326 -14.18 14.36 21.12
C ASN A 326 -14.47 14.17 22.61
N PRO A 327 -14.35 15.23 23.43
CA PRO A 327 -13.23 16.16 23.63
C PRO A 327 -12.12 15.55 24.50
#